data_AF-A0A966QLP9-F1
#
_entry.id   AF-A0A966QLP9-F1
#
_cell.length_a   1.000
_cell.length_b   1.000
_cell.length_c   1.000
_cell.angle_alpha   90.00
_cell.angle_beta   90.00
_cell.angle_gamma   90.00
#
_symmetry.space_group_name_H-M   'P 1'
#
loop_
_entity.id
_entity.type
_entity.pdbx_description
1 polymer ?
#
loop_
_entity_poly.entity_id
_entity_poly.type
_entity_poly.pdbx_seq_one_letter_code
_entity_poly.pdbx_strand_id
1 'polypeptide(L)' 'MTASKSETILARIATVLAPTAGISTRVFRDRWEALARSELPALVIEPQSESDDILTTTETVTTTLAVNIDI' A
#
# COMPACT_ATOMS: atom_id res chain seq x y z
N MET A 1 17.76 7.95 -5.37
CA MET A 1 16.63 7.45 -6.19
C MET A 1 15.36 7.90 -5.48
N THR A 2 14.54 8.75 -6.11
CA THR A 2 13.29 9.25 -5.52
C THR A 2 12.27 8.12 -5.58
N ALA A 3 11.62 7.77 -4.47
CA ALA A 3 10.54 6.78 -4.45
C ALA A 3 9.42 7.22 -5.42
N SER A 4 8.78 6.27 -6.10
CA SER A 4 7.61 6.58 -6.92
C SER A 4 6.49 7.15 -6.05
N LYS A 5 5.55 7.88 -6.66
CA LYS A 5 4.38 8.40 -5.93
C LYS A 5 3.57 7.27 -5.29
N SER A 6 3.42 6.15 -6.01
CA SER A 6 2.74 4.94 -5.56
C SER A 6 3.41 4.34 -4.33
N GLU A 7 4.74 4.21 -4.34
CA GLU A 7 5.48 3.72 -3.18
C GLU A 7 5.33 4.67 -1.97
N THR A 8 5.33 5.98 -2.23
CA THR A 8 5.12 6.99 -1.18
C THR A 8 3.73 6.85 -0.54
N ILE A 9 2.68 6.61 -1.36
CA ILE A 9 1.32 6.39 -0.88
C ILE A 9 1.25 5.11 -0.05
N LEU A 10 1.78 3.99 -0.56
CA LEU A 10 1.79 2.70 0.14
C LEU A 10 2.54 2.77 1.48
N ALA A 11 3.70 3.44 1.52
CA ALA A 11 4.47 3.69 2.75
C ALA A 11 3.65 4.47 3.78
N ARG A 12 2.91 5.47 3.33
CA ARG A 12 2.06 6.29 4.20
C ARG A 12 0.85 5.53 4.72
N ILE A 13 0.21 4.70 3.88
CA ILE A 13 -0.87 3.80 4.32
C ILE A 13 -0.36 2.87 5.42
N ALA A 14 0.81 2.25 5.24
CA ALA A 14 1.39 1.36 6.27
C ALA A 14 1.66 2.09 7.59
N THR A 15 2.19 3.31 7.52
CA THR A 15 2.46 4.13 8.71
C THR A 15 1.17 4.47 9.46
N VAL A 16 0.11 4.79 8.73
CA VAL A 16 -1.20 5.13 9.31
C VAL A 16 -1.89 3.91 9.93
N LEU A 17 -1.66 2.71 9.38
CA LEU A 17 -2.28 1.47 9.87
C LEU A 17 -1.49 0.75 10.97
N ALA A 18 -0.22 1.09 11.18
CA ALA A 18 0.60 0.54 12.28
C ALA A 18 0.01 0.68 13.71
N PRO A 19 -0.74 1.73 14.09
CA PRO A 19 -1.36 1.78 15.42
C PRO A 19 -2.65 0.96 15.53
N THR A 20 -3.02 0.13 14.54
CA THR A 20 -4.24 -0.67 14.60
C THR A 20 -4.19 -1.66 15.78
N ALA A 21 -5.22 -1.63 16.63
CA ALA A 21 -5.33 -2.49 17.80
C ALA A 21 -5.28 -3.97 17.41
N GLY A 22 -4.47 -4.76 18.12
CA GLY A 22 -4.28 -6.18 17.82
C GLY A 22 -3.35 -6.47 16.64
N ILE A 23 -2.84 -5.47 15.92
CA ILE A 23 -1.87 -5.61 14.82
C ILE A 23 -0.54 -4.94 15.17
N SER A 24 -0.57 -3.73 15.75
CA SER A 24 0.65 -2.95 16.03
C SER A 24 1.53 -2.84 14.77
N THR A 25 2.84 -3.07 14.87
CA THR A 25 3.78 -2.91 13.75
C THR A 25 3.71 -4.01 12.69
N ARG A 26 2.75 -4.94 12.76
CA ARG A 26 2.61 -6.09 11.86
C ARG A 26 1.87 -5.71 10.58
N VAL A 27 2.44 -4.79 9.82
CA VAL A 27 1.92 -4.33 8.53
C VAL A 27 2.93 -4.67 7.45
N PHE A 28 2.56 -5.58 6.54
CA PHE A 28 3.45 -6.16 5.54
C PHE A 28 3.03 -5.79 4.11
N ARG A 29 3.95 -5.97 3.17
CA ARG A 29 3.73 -5.80 1.72
C ARG A 29 3.32 -7.09 1.01
N ASP A 30 3.50 -8.22 1.69
CA ASP A 30 3.24 -9.55 1.17
C ASP A 30 2.81 -10.44 2.33
N ARG A 31 1.78 -11.27 2.11
CA ARG A 31 1.30 -12.24 3.09
C ARG A 31 2.35 -13.31 3.42
N TRP A 32 3.24 -13.64 2.49
CA TRP A 32 4.31 -14.61 2.75
C TRP A 32 5.29 -14.13 3.82
N GLU A 33 5.63 -12.84 3.83
CA GLU A 33 6.55 -12.28 4.83
C GLU A 33 5.94 -12.36 6.24
N ALA A 34 4.65 -12.06 6.38
CA ALA A 34 3.93 -12.18 7.64
C ALA A 34 3.94 -13.63 8.18
N LEU A 35 3.72 -14.60 7.29
CA LEU A 35 3.75 -16.03 7.61
C LEU A 35 5.15 -16.51 8.00
N ALA A 36 6.17 -16.11 7.24
CA ALA A 36 7.56 -16.48 7.51
C ALA A 36 8.03 -16.00 8.89
N ARG A 37 7.51 -14.85 9.37
CA ARG A 37 7.81 -14.31 10.70
C ARG A 37 6.92 -14.85 11.81
N SER A 38 5.90 -15.65 11.50
CA SER A 38 4.88 -16.13 12.46
C SER A 38 4.21 -14.98 13.22
N GLU A 39 4.05 -13.83 12.58
CA GLU A 39 3.54 -12.59 13.16
C GLU A 39 2.06 -12.41 12.78
N LEU A 40 1.18 -13.34 13.20
CA LEU A 40 -0.26 -13.25 12.98
C LEU A 40 -1.01 -12.91 14.29
N PRO A 41 -2.11 -12.14 14.24
CA PRO A 41 -2.70 -11.49 13.07
C PRO A 41 -1.88 -10.28 12.58
N ALA A 42 -1.85 -10.08 11.26
CA ALA A 42 -1.16 -9.00 10.57
C ALA A 42 -2.08 -8.28 9.59
N LEU A 43 -1.68 -7.10 9.11
CA LEU A 43 -2.27 -6.48 7.94
C LEU A 43 -1.32 -6.60 6.75
N VAL A 44 -1.85 -6.95 5.59
CA VAL A 44 -1.12 -7.03 4.34
C VAL A 44 -1.67 -5.95 3.40
N ILE A 45 -0.79 -5.14 2.83
CA ILE A 45 -1.13 -4.06 1.90
C ILE A 45 -0.52 -4.38 0.53
N GLU A 46 -1.37 -4.65 -0.45
CA GLU A 46 -0.96 -5.06 -1.79
C GLU A 46 -1.52 -4.09 -2.84
N PRO A 47 -0.68 -3.54 -3.75
CA PRO A 47 -1.19 -2.78 -4.88
C PRO A 47 -1.90 -3.74 -5.85
N GLN A 48 -3.15 -3.44 -6.18
CA GLN A 48 -3.94 -4.26 -7.11
C GLN A 48 -3.73 -3.82 -8.56
N SER A 49 -3.76 -2.52 -8.82
CA SER A 49 -3.58 -1.97 -10.16
C SER A 49 -3.23 -0.49 -10.09
N GLU A 50 -2.45 -0.02 -11.06
CA GLU A 50 -2.13 1.38 -11.25
C GLU A 50 -2.42 1.76 -12.70
N SER A 51 -3.19 2.83 -12.90
CA SER A 51 -3.63 3.29 -14.22
C SER A 51 -3.47 4.79 -14.34
N ASP A 52 -2.88 5.25 -15.44
CA ASP A 52 -2.77 6.67 -15.77
C ASP A 52 -3.83 7.06 -16.79
N ASP A 53 -4.57 8.12 -16.49
CA ASP A 53 -5.46 8.80 -17.43
C ASP A 53 -4.89 10.17 -17.78
N ILE A 54 -4.73 10.44 -19.08
CA ILE A 54 -4.12 11.66 -19.59
C ILE A 54 -5.23 12.50 -20.22
N LEU A 55 -5.66 13.53 -19.49
CA LEU A 55 -6.55 14.55 -20.05
C LEU A 55 -5.72 15.56 -20.84
N THR A 56 -5.67 15.39 -22.16
CA THR A 56 -4.93 16.26 -23.09
C THR A 56 -5.50 17.67 -23.17
N THR A 57 -6.74 17.88 -22.73
CA THR A 57 -7.42 19.19 -22.72
C THR A 57 -7.07 20.06 -21.50
N THR A 58 -6.57 19.46 -20.41
CA THR A 58 -6.22 20.16 -19.16
C THR A 58 -4.75 19.95 -18.78
N GLU A 59 -3.95 19.36 -19.67
CA GLU A 59 -2.54 18.99 -19.44
C GLU A 59 -2.31 18.31 -18.08
N THR A 60 -3.27 17.49 -17.65
CA THR A 60 -3.25 16.85 -16.34
C THR A 60 -3.16 15.33 -16.50
N VAL A 61 -2.22 14.72 -15.77
CA VAL A 61 -2.13 13.26 -15.64
C VAL A 61 -2.74 12.87 -14.31
N THR A 62 -3.78 12.06 -14.37
CA THR A 62 -4.45 11.51 -13.20
C THR A 62 -4.08 10.04 -13.07
N THR A 63 -3.29 9.72 -12.05
CA THR A 63 -2.94 8.34 -11.71
C THR A 63 -3.94 7.80 -10.70
N THR A 64 -4.52 6.65 -10.98
CA THR A 64 -5.40 5.90 -10.07
C THR A 64 -4.67 4.66 -9.58
N LEU A 65 -4.50 4.54 -8.27
CA LEU A 65 -3.92 3.37 -7.61
C LEU A 65 -5.00 2.65 -6.79
N ALA A 66 -5.30 1.41 -7.15
CA ALA A 66 -6.14 0.52 -6.36
C ALA A 66 -5.28 -0.31 -5.40
N VAL A 67 -5.68 -0.38 -4.13
CA VAL A 67 -4.93 -1.05 -3.06
C VAL A 67 -5.87 -1.98 -2.30
N ASN A 68 -5.43 -3.22 -2.10
CA ASN A 68 -6.10 -4.19 -1.24
C ASN A 68 -5.44 -4.22 0.14
N ILE A 69 -6.27 -4.37 1.17
CA ILE A 69 -5.85 -4.42 2.57
C ILE A 69 -6.58 -5.57 3.23
N ASP A 70 -5.83 -6.60 3.61
CA ASP A 70 -6.35 -7.84 4.15
C ASP A 70 -5.68 -8.20 5.49
N ILE A 71 -6.36 -9.05 6.26
CA ILE A 71 -5.87 -9.63 7.53
C ILE A 71 -5.33 -11.06 7.31
#